data_AF-A0A8I1Q6C7-F1
#
_entry.id   AF-A0A8I1Q6C7-F1
#
_cell.length_a   1.000
_cell.length_b   1.000
_cell.length_c   1.000
_cell.angle_alpha   90.00
_cell.angle_beta   90.00
_cell.angle_gamma   90.00
#
_symmetry.space_group_name_H-M   'P 1'
#
loop_
_entity.id
_entity.type
_entity.pdbx_description
1 polymer ?
#
loop_
_entity_poly.entity_id
_entity_poly.type
_entity_poly.pdbx_seq_one_letter_code
_entity_poly.pdbx_strand_id
1 'polypeptide(L)'
;MNGCRMSPVALGLSFGVLWGISILMVGLAATYYAYGHDFVVSMGNLYPGYTPSVRGSLLGAFIAFIDAFIMGFLIGWLYNKFTRCTCTCCNKPAEQKDLTP
;
A
#
# COMPACT_ATOMS: atom_id res chain seq x y z
N MET A 1 6.43 22.40 -9.14
CA MET A 1 6.65 20.96 -8.87
C MET A 1 6.82 20.78 -7.37
N ASN A 2 5.87 20.11 -6.71
CA ASN A 2 5.82 19.90 -5.24
C ASN A 2 6.84 18.84 -4.76
N GLY A 3 8.11 18.98 -5.16
CA GLY A 3 9.13 17.92 -5.16
C GLY A 3 9.63 17.38 -3.81
N CYS A 4 8.96 17.64 -2.69
CA CYS A 4 9.38 17.14 -1.37
C CYS A 4 8.27 16.46 -0.56
N ARG A 5 7.10 16.18 -1.15
CA ARG A 5 6.00 15.49 -0.44
C ARG A 5 5.66 14.19 -1.14
N MET A 6 5.64 13.11 -0.37
CA MET A 6 5.23 11.79 -0.86
C MET A 6 3.71 11.74 -0.89
N SER A 7 3.11 11.33 -2.00
CA SER A 7 1.65 11.16 -2.06
C SER A 7 1.24 9.96 -1.19
N PRO A 8 0.50 10.16 -0.07
CA PRO A 8 0.13 9.06 0.81
C PRO A 8 -0.78 8.05 0.12
N VAL A 9 -1.67 8.53 -0.76
CA VAL A 9 -2.58 7.68 -1.53
C VAL A 9 -1.83 6.83 -2.55
N ALA A 10 -0.86 7.42 -3.26
CA ALA A 10 -0.04 6.67 -4.21
C ALA A 10 0.78 5.58 -3.49
N LEU A 11 1.35 5.91 -2.33
CA LEU A 11 2.08 4.96 -1.51
C LEU A 11 1.17 3.84 -0.99
N GLY A 12 -0.01 4.20 -0.46
CA GLY A 12 -1.03 3.24 -0.04
C GLY A 12 -1.42 2.29 -1.16
N LEU A 13 -1.71 2.79 -2.37
CA LEU A 13 -2.06 1.93 -3.52
C LEU A 13 -0.92 0.99 -3.89
N SER A 14 0.33 1.47 -3.93
CA SER A 14 1.49 0.61 -4.21
C SER A 14 1.62 -0.52 -3.19
N PHE A 15 1.49 -0.22 -1.89
CA PHE A 15 1.53 -1.23 -0.83
C PHE A 15 0.36 -2.22 -0.93
N GLY A 16 -0.86 -1.70 -1.07
CA GLY A 16 -2.07 -2.51 -1.18
C GLY A 16 -2.00 -3.50 -2.34
N VAL A 17 -1.64 -3.03 -3.54
CA VAL A 17 -1.56 -3.88 -4.75
C VAL A 17 -0.47 -4.95 -4.59
N LEU A 18 0.74 -4.56 -4.19
CA LEU A 18 1.85 -5.51 -4.06
C LEU A 18 1.54 -6.59 -3.00
N TRP A 19 0.99 -6.17 -1.86
CA TRP A 19 0.70 -7.11 -0.77
C TRP A 19 -0.50 -8.00 -1.08
N GLY A 20 -1.60 -7.43 -1.61
CA GLY A 20 -2.77 -8.19 -2.02
C GLY A 20 -2.47 -9.25 -3.08
N ILE A 21 -1.68 -8.91 -4.11
CA ILE A 21 -1.22 -9.87 -5.12
C ILE A 21 -0.33 -10.94 -4.49
N SER A 22 0.58 -10.56 -3.59
CA SER A 22 1.45 -11.53 -2.91
C SER A 22 0.66 -12.55 -2.10
N ILE A 23 -0.33 -12.10 -1.33
CA ILE A 23 -1.21 -12.98 -0.56
C ILE A 23 -2.05 -13.87 -1.47
N LEU A 24 -2.55 -13.36 -2.60
CA LEU A 24 -3.26 -14.18 -3.58
C LEU A 24 -2.35 -15.29 -4.13
N MET A 25 -1.13 -14.94 -4.55
CA MET A 25 -0.19 -15.88 -5.14
C MET A 25 0.23 -16.96 -4.15
N VAL A 26 0.52 -16.61 -2.90
CA VAL A 26 0.89 -17.58 -1.87
C VAL A 26 -0.31 -18.47 -1.50
N GLY A 27 -1.52 -17.91 -1.42
CA GLY A 27 -2.73 -18.70 -1.18
C GLY A 27 -3.01 -19.73 -2.26
N LEU A 28 -2.86 -19.34 -3.54
CA LEU A 28 -3.00 -20.26 -4.67
C LEU A 28 -1.86 -21.30 -4.71
N ALA A 29 -0.62 -20.89 -4.43
CA ALA A 29 0.50 -21.82 -4.34
C ALA A 29 0.31 -22.86 -3.23
N ALA A 30 -0.21 -22.46 -2.07
CA ALA A 30 -0.56 -23.37 -0.99
C ALA A 30 -1.72 -24.30 -1.37
N THR A 31 -2.66 -23.82 -2.18
CA THR A 31 -3.80 -24.61 -2.67
C THR A 31 -3.36 -25.72 -3.64
N TYR A 32 -2.42 -25.45 -4.55
CA TYR A 32 -2.07 -26.38 -5.64
C TYR A 32 -0.75 -27.15 -5.43
N TYR A 33 0.21 -26.59 -4.69
CA TYR A 33 1.58 -27.10 -4.62
C TYR A 33 2.09 -27.33 -3.20
N ALA A 34 1.20 -27.27 -2.18
CA ALA A 34 1.51 -27.32 -0.74
C ALA A 34 2.55 -26.29 -0.24
N TYR A 35 3.02 -25.41 -1.11
CA TYR A 35 4.03 -24.39 -0.80
C TYR A 35 3.41 -23.27 0.04
N GLY A 36 4.05 -22.94 1.17
CA GLY A 36 3.61 -21.84 2.03
C GLY A 36 2.34 -22.13 2.84
N HIS A 37 1.94 -23.40 3.00
CA HIS A 37 0.72 -23.77 3.73
C HIS A 37 0.71 -23.22 5.17
N ASP A 38 1.80 -23.38 5.92
CA ASP A 38 1.91 -22.87 7.30
C ASP A 38 1.87 -21.34 7.35
N PHE A 39 2.38 -20.67 6.33
CA PHE A 39 2.25 -19.22 6.18
C PHE A 39 0.79 -18.83 5.97
N VAL A 40 0.05 -19.51 5.09
CA VAL A 40 -1.38 -19.24 4.88
C VAL A 40 -2.19 -19.45 6.16
N VAL A 41 -1.94 -20.55 6.87
CA VAL A 41 -2.62 -20.84 8.15
C VAL A 41 -2.31 -19.77 9.19
N SER A 42 -1.04 -19.36 9.33
CA SER A 42 -0.64 -18.32 10.29
C SER A 42 -1.25 -16.97 9.95
N MET A 43 -1.22 -16.59 8.67
CA MET A 43 -1.82 -15.34 8.17
C MET A 43 -3.35 -15.35 8.27
N GLY A 44 -4.00 -16.51 8.31
CA GLY A 44 -5.45 -16.62 8.56
C GLY A 44 -5.91 -16.03 9.89
N ASN A 45 -5.01 -15.90 10.87
CA ASN A 45 -5.28 -15.19 12.12
C ASN A 45 -5.35 -13.66 11.95
N LEU A 46 -4.64 -13.12 10.97
CA LEU A 46 -4.63 -11.69 10.63
C LEU A 46 -5.70 -11.36 9.58
N TYR A 47 -5.93 -12.27 8.63
CA TYR A 47 -6.86 -12.13 7.52
C TYR A 47 -7.95 -13.21 7.62
N PRO A 48 -9.04 -12.95 8.37
CA PRO A 48 -10.10 -13.92 8.56
C PRO A 48 -10.66 -14.45 7.24
N GLY A 49 -10.71 -15.78 7.12
CA GLY A 49 -11.16 -16.47 5.91
C GLY A 49 -10.05 -16.72 4.88
N TYR A 50 -8.81 -16.27 5.12
CA TYR A 50 -7.66 -16.70 4.34
C TYR A 50 -7.33 -18.16 4.66
N THR A 51 -7.50 -19.00 3.65
CA THR A 51 -7.29 -20.45 3.72
C THR A 51 -6.65 -20.94 2.42
N PRO A 52 -6.02 -22.13 2.39
CA PRO A 52 -5.48 -22.77 1.18
C PRO A 52 -6.60 -23.24 0.23
N SER A 53 -7.38 -22.28 -0.27
CA SER A 53 -8.44 -22.48 -1.24
C SER A 53 -8.50 -21.26 -2.16
N VAL A 54 -9.05 -21.42 -3.37
CA VAL A 54 -9.21 -20.29 -4.31
C VAL A 54 -10.08 -19.17 -3.70
N ARG A 55 -11.19 -19.54 -3.04
CA ARG A 55 -12.10 -18.58 -2.39
C ARG A 55 -11.41 -17.90 -1.20
N GLY A 56 -10.71 -18.66 -0.37
CA GLY A 56 -9.97 -18.12 0.76
C GLY A 56 -8.83 -17.20 0.33
N SER A 57 -8.14 -17.53 -0.77
CA SER A 57 -7.06 -16.71 -1.32
C SER A 57 -7.56 -15.37 -1.85
N LEU A 58 -8.73 -15.34 -2.52
CA LEU A 58 -9.36 -14.10 -2.97
C LEU A 58 -9.79 -13.22 -1.79
N LEU A 59 -10.40 -13.82 -0.76
CA LEU A 59 -10.82 -13.10 0.44
C LEU A 59 -9.61 -12.54 1.22
N GLY A 60 -8.58 -13.36 1.41
CA GLY A 60 -7.32 -12.96 2.04
C GLY A 60 -6.64 -11.83 1.28
N ALA A 61 -6.59 -11.91 -0.06
CA ALA A 61 -6.01 -10.85 -0.90
C ALA A 61 -6.75 -9.52 -0.78
N PHE A 62 -8.09 -9.54 -0.68
CA PHE A 62 -8.89 -8.34 -0.49
C PHE A 62 -8.65 -7.69 0.87
N ILE A 63 -8.63 -8.49 1.95
CA ILE A 63 -8.35 -7.99 3.30
C ILE A 63 -6.93 -7.45 3.38
N ALA A 64 -5.95 -8.19 2.85
CA ALA A 64 -4.54 -7.80 2.80
C ALA A 64 -4.33 -6.51 2.00
N PHE A 65 -5.04 -6.33 0.88
CA PHE A 65 -5.00 -5.09 0.10
C PHE A 65 -5.43 -3.89 0.93
N ILE A 66 -6.56 -4.01 1.65
CA ILE A 66 -7.09 -2.91 2.48
C ILE A 66 -6.11 -2.60 3.63
N ASP A 67 -5.64 -3.64 4.33
CA ASP A 67 -4.70 -3.53 5.44
C ASP A 67 -3.40 -2.82 5.02
N ALA A 68 -2.77 -3.29 3.95
CA ALA A 68 -1.53 -2.69 3.43
C ALA A 68 -1.76 -1.31 2.80
N PHE A 69 -2.93 -1.04 2.21
CA PHE A 69 -3.28 0.29 1.72
C PHE A 69 -3.33 1.30 2.87
N ILE A 70 -4.00 0.95 3.97
CA ILE A 70 -4.09 1.79 5.16
C ILE A 70 -2.68 1.99 5.74
N MET A 71 -1.88 0.93 5.86
CA MET A 71 -0.50 1.04 6.34
C MET A 71 0.34 1.97 5.46
N GLY A 72 0.33 1.79 4.14
CA GLY A 72 1.07 2.64 3.20
C GLY A 72 0.60 4.10 3.21
N PHE A 73 -0.70 4.33 3.35
CA PHE A 73 -1.25 5.67 3.53
C PHE A 73 -0.75 6.32 4.83
N LEU A 74 -0.81 5.59 5.94
CA LEU A 74 -0.34 6.07 7.24
C LEU A 74 1.16 6.37 7.20
N ILE A 75 1.97 5.53 6.55
CA ILE A 75 3.40 5.78 6.34
C ILE A 75 3.60 7.08 5.56
N GLY A 76 2.91 7.27 4.44
CA GLY A 76 3.06 8.49 3.63
C GLY A 76 2.62 9.75 4.37
N TRP A 77 1.53 9.64 5.15
CA TRP A 77 1.05 10.73 5.99
C TRP A 77 2.04 11.06 7.12
N LEU A 78 2.53 10.05 7.83
CA LEU A 78 3.47 10.22 8.94
C LEU A 78 4.83 10.73 8.44
N TYR A 79 5.28 10.23 7.30
CA TYR A 79 6.47 10.71 6.60
C TYR A 79 6.34 12.21 6.29
N ASN A 80 5.22 12.64 5.73
CA ASN A 80 4.98 14.06 5.45
C ASN A 80 4.87 14.91 6.73
N LYS A 81 4.38 14.33 7.84
CA LYS A 81 4.27 15.01 9.13
C LYS A 81 5.64 15.24 9.78
N PHE A 82 6.55 14.26 9.67
CA PHE A 82 7.91 14.37 10.19
C PHE A 82 8.85 15.16 9.26
N THR A 83 8.56 15.13 7.96
CA THR A 83 9.20 15.99 6.97
C THR A 83 8.66 17.42 7.11
N ARG A 84 9.07 18.12 8.17
CA ARG A 84 8.98 19.59 8.25
C ARG A 84 9.93 20.14 7.19
N CYS A 85 9.41 20.63 6.07
CA CYS A 85 10.24 21.23 5.03
C CYS A 85 11.00 22.46 5.57
N THR A 86 12.27 22.29 5.93
CA THR A 86 13.27 23.38 6.05
C THR A 86 14.01 23.62 4.72
N CYS A 87 13.65 22.92 3.65
CA CYS A 87 14.31 23.05 2.36
C CYS A 87 13.80 24.28 1.58
N THR A 88 14.75 25.07 1.06
CA THR A 88 14.57 26.34 0.32
C THR A 88 13.62 26.25 -0.89
N CYS A 89 13.34 25.05 -1.40
CA CYS A 89 12.48 24.83 -2.57
C CYS A 89 10.97 25.00 -2.32
N CYS A 90 10.50 25.00 -1.07
CA CYS A 90 9.07 25.15 -0.74
C CYS A 90 8.59 26.61 -0.70
N ASN A 91 9.49 27.59 -0.78
CA ASN A 91 9.17 29.01 -0.60
C ASN A 91 9.26 29.83 -1.90
N LYS A 92 9.20 29.20 -3.08
CA LYS A 92 9.04 29.97 -4.32
C LYS A 92 7.57 30.38 -4.44
N PRO A 93 7.22 31.67 -4.27
CA PRO A 93 5.88 32.12 -4.63
C PRO A 93 5.65 31.78 -6.09
N ALA A 94 4.47 31.24 -6.40
CA ALA A 94 4.09 30.96 -7.77
C ALA A 94 4.21 32.26 -8.56
N GLU A 95 5.13 32.31 -9.52
CA GLU A 95 5.21 33.42 -10.47
C GLU A 95 3.88 33.43 -11.22
N GLN A 96 3.06 34.42 -10.87
CA GLN A 96 1.79 34.77 -11.49
C GLN A 96 2.01 34.84 -13.00
N LYS A 97 1.43 33.89 -13.75
CA LYS A 97 1.22 34.06 -15.19
C LYS A 97 0.13 35.11 -15.41
N ASP A 98 0.47 36.37 -15.13
CA ASP A 98 -0.20 37.54 -15.72
C ASP A 98 0.79 38.19 -16.68
N LEU A 99 0.67 37.80 -17.94
CA LEU A 99 1.00 38.66 -19.07
C LEU A 99 -0.08 38.41 -20.13
N THR A 100 -1.25 38.99 -19.89
CA THR A 100 -2.00 39.66 -20.97
C THR A 100 -1.48 41.10 -21.04
N PRO A 101 -1.51 41.71 -22.22
CA PRO A 101 -2.77 42.26 -22.73
C PRO A 101 -3.42 41.43 -23.83
#